data_AF-A0A7C4SU47-F1
#
_entry.id   AF-A0A7C4SU47-F1
#
_cell.length_a   1.000
_cell.length_b   1.000
_cell.length_c   1.000
_cell.angle_alpha   90.00
_cell.angle_beta   90.00
_cell.angle_gamma   90.00
#
_symmetry.space_group_name_H-M   'P 1'
#
loop_
_entity.id
_entity.type
_entity.pdbx_description
1 polymer ?
#
loop_
_entity_poly.entity_id
_entity_poly.type
_entity_poly.pdbx_seq_one_letter_code
_entity_poly.pdbx_strand_id
1 'polypeptide(L)'
;MAANDREPDVLAVNPSEYADLLKDPAVQNLIAFSAQEFRPGNPIAYLPGLKILVSSLVPQGTALMVATRFAGVLFVRRDYTIEEVDDAINDLVHLPATARWNYATIDPLAIGKITSA
;
A
#
# COMPACT_ATOMS: atom_id res chain seq x y z
N MET A 1 14.20 22.36 9.01
CA MET A 1 13.38 21.94 7.86
C MET A 1 11.94 22.32 8.15
N ALA A 2 11.32 23.13 7.30
CA ALA A 2 9.97 23.63 7.53
C ALA A 2 8.96 22.48 7.59
N ALA A 3 7.99 22.56 8.51
CA ALA A 3 7.03 21.49 8.77
C ALA A 3 6.05 21.20 7.62
N ASN A 4 6.05 22.02 6.56
CA ASN A 4 4.94 22.15 5.60
C ASN A 4 5.09 21.41 4.26
N ASP A 5 6.15 20.62 4.05
CA ASP A 5 6.44 20.00 2.73
C ASP A 5 6.02 18.52 2.62
N ARG A 6 5.28 17.98 3.59
CA ARG A 6 4.91 16.55 3.64
C ARG A 6 3.53 16.33 3.04
N GLU A 7 3.41 16.55 1.74
CA GLU A 7 2.19 16.20 1.02
C GLU A 7 2.06 14.67 0.94
N PRO A 8 1.00 14.07 1.50
CA PRO A 8 0.76 12.64 1.37
C PRO A 8 0.43 12.32 -0.09
N ASP A 9 0.96 11.20 -0.59
CA ASP A 9 0.71 10.70 -1.93
C ASP A 9 0.05 9.31 -1.91
N VAL A 10 -0.01 8.65 -0.75
CA VAL A 10 -0.62 7.34 -0.57
C VAL A 10 -1.62 7.35 0.58
N LEU A 11 -2.78 6.76 0.33
CA LEU A 11 -3.79 6.41 1.34
C LEU A 11 -3.86 4.88 1.44
N ALA A 12 -3.37 4.30 2.54
CA ALA A 12 -3.48 2.88 2.80
C ALA A 12 -4.71 2.57 3.65
N VAL A 13 -5.55 1.64 3.18
CA VAL A 13 -6.83 1.26 3.81
C VAL A 13 -7.02 -0.24 3.81
N ASN A 14 -7.90 -0.70 4.68
CA ASN A 14 -8.34 -2.08 4.67
C ASN A 14 -9.39 -2.32 3.55
N PRO A 15 -9.49 -3.54 2.98
CA PRO A 15 -10.46 -3.88 1.95
C PRO A 15 -11.92 -3.49 2.26
N SER A 16 -12.37 -3.53 3.53
CA SER A 16 -13.75 -3.13 3.87
C SER A 16 -14.02 -1.65 3.62
N GLU A 17 -13.13 -0.81 4.10
CA GLU A 17 -13.19 0.65 4.01
C GLU A 17 -13.03 1.08 2.56
N TYR A 18 -12.17 0.38 1.80
CA TYR A 18 -12.08 0.59 0.37
C TYR A 18 -13.42 0.31 -0.35
N ALA A 19 -14.11 -0.77 0.02
CA ALA A 19 -15.41 -1.09 -0.57
C ALA A 19 -16.48 -0.04 -0.21
N ASP A 20 -16.39 0.59 0.95
CA ASP A 20 -17.31 1.66 1.36
C ASP A 20 -16.96 2.99 0.68
N LEU A 21 -15.67 3.32 0.52
CA LEU A 21 -15.22 4.46 -0.29
C LEU A 21 -15.71 4.38 -1.74
N LEU A 22 -15.75 3.18 -2.33
CA LEU A 22 -16.28 2.99 -3.68
C LEU A 22 -17.79 3.26 -3.79
N LYS A 23 -18.54 3.11 -2.70
CA LYS A 23 -19.98 3.37 -2.66
C LYS A 23 -20.30 4.83 -2.37
N ASP A 24 -19.33 5.60 -1.86
CA ASP A 24 -19.55 7.00 -1.49
C ASP A 24 -19.82 7.85 -2.74
N PRO A 25 -20.99 8.51 -2.83
CA PRO A 25 -21.33 9.36 -3.97
C PRO A 25 -20.35 10.54 -4.13
N ALA A 26 -19.73 11.04 -3.06
CA ALA A 26 -18.73 12.10 -3.17
C ALA A 26 -17.48 11.60 -3.93
N VAL A 27 -17.03 10.38 -3.64
CA VAL A 27 -15.88 9.75 -4.32
C VAL A 27 -16.24 9.41 -5.77
N GLN A 28 -17.44 8.86 -6.01
CA GLN A 28 -17.92 8.56 -7.36
C GLN A 28 -18.04 9.83 -8.23
N ASN A 29 -18.54 10.92 -7.66
CA ASN A 29 -18.64 12.21 -8.33
C ASN A 29 -17.24 12.76 -8.61
N LEU A 30 -16.30 12.69 -7.67
CA LEU A 30 -14.91 13.12 -7.91
C LEU A 30 -14.22 12.34 -9.03
N ILE A 31 -14.47 11.03 -9.12
CA ILE A 31 -14.00 10.21 -10.25
C ILE A 31 -14.63 10.70 -11.56
N ALA A 32 -15.94 10.96 -11.56
CA ALA A 32 -16.66 11.45 -12.74
C ALA A 32 -16.21 12.86 -13.19
N PHE A 33 -15.75 13.71 -12.26
CA PHE A 33 -15.21 15.04 -12.54
C PHE A 33 -13.69 15.05 -12.79
N SER A 34 -12.98 13.94 -12.54
CA SER A 34 -11.56 13.85 -12.86
C SER A 34 -11.38 13.73 -14.37
N ALA A 35 -10.64 14.64 -14.99
CA ALA A 35 -10.34 14.65 -16.42
C ALA A 35 -9.41 13.49 -16.87
N GLN A 36 -9.28 12.44 -16.05
CA GLN A 36 -8.40 11.30 -16.28
C GLN A 36 -9.22 10.16 -16.89
N GLU A 37 -8.84 9.70 -18.09
CA GLU A 37 -9.50 8.58 -18.78
C GLU A 37 -9.49 7.32 -17.89
N PHE A 38 -10.69 6.89 -17.46
CA PHE A 38 -10.89 5.61 -16.81
C PHE A 38 -10.64 4.47 -17.80
N ARG A 39 -9.54 3.72 -17.63
CA ARG A 39 -9.25 2.50 -18.39
C ARG A 39 -9.45 1.26 -17.51
N PRO A 40 -10.35 0.34 -17.89
CA PRO A 40 -10.54 -0.94 -17.19
C PRO A 40 -9.22 -1.74 -17.17
N GLY A 41 -8.75 -2.13 -15.97
CA GLY A 41 -7.51 -2.92 -15.78
C GLY A 41 -6.38 -2.20 -15.06
N ASN A 42 -6.48 -0.89 -14.82
CA ASN A 42 -5.58 -0.16 -13.92
C ASN A 42 -6.08 -0.24 -12.45
N PRO A 43 -5.17 -0.26 -11.45
CA PRO A 43 -5.55 -0.34 -10.05
C PRO A 43 -6.38 0.90 -9.63
N ILE A 44 -7.68 0.66 -9.46
CA ILE A 44 -8.48 1.05 -8.30
C ILE A 44 -8.24 2.48 -7.77
N ALA A 45 -9.17 3.36 -8.15
CA ALA A 45 -9.58 4.64 -7.55
C ALA A 45 -8.45 5.55 -7.05
N TYR A 46 -7.97 6.45 -7.91
CA TYR A 46 -7.34 7.68 -7.44
C TYR A 46 -8.41 8.52 -6.74
N LEU A 47 -8.26 8.75 -5.43
CA LEU A 47 -8.76 10.01 -4.87
C LEU A 47 -7.87 11.10 -5.45
N PRO A 48 -8.38 12.28 -5.86
CA PRO A 48 -7.56 13.30 -6.50
C PRO A 48 -6.27 13.57 -5.72
N GLY A 49 -5.11 13.24 -6.32
CA GLY A 49 -3.78 13.42 -5.71
C GLY A 49 -3.26 12.27 -4.83
N LEU A 50 -4.05 11.23 -4.53
CA LEU A 50 -3.66 10.11 -3.66
C LEU A 50 -3.80 8.75 -4.36
N LYS A 51 -2.76 7.92 -4.23
CA LYS A 51 -2.80 6.49 -4.61
C LYS A 51 -3.43 5.69 -3.47
N ILE A 52 -4.43 4.87 -3.74
CA ILE A 52 -5.02 4.01 -2.74
C ILE A 52 -4.26 2.68 -2.68
N LEU A 53 -3.72 2.35 -1.51
CA LEU A 53 -3.13 1.04 -1.23
C LEU A 53 -4.11 0.22 -0.38
N VAL A 54 -4.67 -0.83 -0.96
CA VAL A 54 -5.59 -1.73 -0.25
C VAL A 54 -4.80 -2.91 0.32
N SER A 55 -4.86 -3.10 1.64
CA SER A 55 -4.16 -4.22 2.29
C SER A 55 -4.87 -4.68 3.56
N SER A 56 -4.97 -6.00 3.75
CA SER A 56 -5.45 -6.61 5.00
C SER A 56 -4.48 -6.43 6.17
N LEU A 57 -3.25 -5.94 5.92
CA LEU A 57 -2.30 -5.57 6.97
C LEU A 57 -2.69 -4.26 7.66
N VAL A 58 -3.52 -3.42 7.03
CA VAL A 58 -4.12 -2.27 7.68
C VAL A 58 -5.30 -2.77 8.52
N PRO A 59 -5.35 -2.50 9.84
CA PRO A 59 -6.48 -2.92 10.66
C PRO A 59 -7.78 -2.24 10.21
N GLN A 60 -8.91 -2.93 10.41
CA GLN A 60 -10.23 -2.36 10.19
C GLN A 60 -10.44 -1.11 11.09
N GLY A 61 -11.17 -0.12 10.57
CA GLY A 61 -11.39 1.19 11.18
C GLY A 61 -10.13 2.06 11.22
N THR A 62 -9.08 1.70 10.48
CA THR A 62 -7.85 2.48 10.37
C THR A 62 -7.52 2.80 8.92
N ALA A 63 -7.09 4.03 8.68
CA ALA A 63 -6.47 4.44 7.43
C ALA A 63 -5.11 5.10 7.71
N LEU A 64 -4.15 4.93 6.80
CA LEU A 64 -2.83 5.57 6.88
C LEU A 64 -2.64 6.53 5.71
N MET A 65 -2.32 7.78 5.99
CA MET A 65 -1.84 8.73 5.00
C MET A 65 -0.33 8.79 5.06
N VAL A 66 0.33 8.58 3.93
CA VAL A 66 1.78 8.46 3.86
C VAL A 66 2.31 9.40 2.79
N ALA A 67 3.27 10.25 3.16
CA ALA A 67 4.13 10.94 2.22
C ALA A 67 5.35 10.06 1.94
N THR A 68 5.25 9.19 0.93
CA THR A 68 6.21 8.11 0.66
C THR A 68 7.63 8.60 0.46
N ARG A 69 7.79 9.80 -0.12
CA ARG A 69 9.08 10.47 -0.34
C ARG A 69 9.84 10.76 0.96
N PHE A 70 9.15 10.90 2.10
CA PHE A 70 9.74 11.28 3.38
C PHE A 70 9.57 10.22 4.47
N ALA A 71 8.58 9.34 4.36
CA ALA A 71 8.21 8.38 5.41
C ALA A 71 9.36 7.44 5.81
N GLY A 72 10.10 6.89 4.84
CA GLY A 72 11.18 5.98 5.14
C GLY A 72 11.84 5.38 3.92
N VAL A 73 12.74 4.42 4.16
CA VAL A 73 13.49 3.72 3.13
C VAL A 73 13.35 2.21 3.33
N LEU A 74 13.13 1.51 2.22
CA LEU A 74 13.15 0.06 2.14
C LEU A 74 14.53 -0.42 1.69
N PHE A 75 15.21 -1.18 2.54
CA PHE A 75 16.46 -1.85 2.23
C PHE A 75 16.20 -3.29 1.81
N VAL A 76 16.48 -3.62 0.56
CA VAL A 76 16.39 -5.00 0.08
C VAL A 76 17.78 -5.63 0.16
N ARG A 77 17.94 -6.66 1.01
CA ARG A 77 19.20 -7.40 1.18
C ARG A 77 19.29 -8.58 0.23
N ARG A 78 18.16 -9.26 0.01
CA ARG A 78 18.02 -10.34 -0.96
C ARG A 78 16.63 -10.21 -1.56
N ASP A 79 16.61 -10.11 -2.88
CA ASP A 79 15.38 -10.18 -3.66
C ASP A 79 14.67 -11.52 -3.44
N TYR A 80 13.43 -11.60 -3.91
CA TYR A 80 12.66 -12.82 -3.80
C TYR A 80 13.29 -13.92 -4.65
N THR A 81 13.64 -15.03 -4.01
CA THR A 81 14.28 -16.20 -4.64
C THR A 81 13.50 -17.45 -4.30
N ILE A 82 13.32 -18.32 -5.30
CA ILE A 82 12.74 -19.64 -5.13
C ILE A 82 13.86 -20.63 -5.47
N GLU A 83 14.15 -21.53 -4.54
CA GLU A 83 15.11 -22.61 -4.75
C GLU A 83 14.34 -23.94 -4.73
N GLU A 84 14.77 -24.91 -5.53
CA GLU A 84 14.22 -26.28 -5.50
C GLU A 84 15.17 -27.17 -4.71
N VAL A 85 14.65 -27.80 -3.67
CA VAL A 85 15.40 -28.69 -2.78
C VAL A 85 14.72 -30.04 -2.80
N ASP A 86 15.39 -31.02 -3.41
CA ASP A 86 14.95 -32.41 -3.47
C ASP A 86 15.26 -33.13 -2.15
N ASP A 87 14.23 -33.66 -1.49
CA ASP A 87 14.35 -34.52 -0.33
C ASP A 87 14.19 -35.99 -0.75
N ALA A 88 15.31 -36.58 -1.16
CA ALA A 88 15.39 -37.96 -1.62
C ALA A 88 15.02 -39.02 -0.56
N ILE A 89 14.96 -38.66 0.72
CA ILE A 89 14.60 -39.60 1.79
C ILE A 89 13.07 -39.72 1.90
N ASN A 90 12.37 -38.59 1.74
CA ASN A 90 10.92 -38.52 1.86
C ASN A 90 10.20 -38.55 0.50
N ASP A 91 10.92 -38.59 -0.62
CA ASP A 91 10.38 -38.49 -1.98
C ASP A 91 9.54 -37.22 -2.17
N LEU A 92 10.04 -36.10 -1.65
CA LEU A 92 9.38 -34.80 -1.66
C LEU A 92 10.26 -33.74 -2.29
N VAL A 93 9.63 -32.79 -2.96
CA VAL A 93 10.30 -31.58 -3.46
C VAL A 93 9.86 -30.39 -2.62
N HIS A 94 10.84 -29.69 -2.05
CA HIS A 94 10.62 -28.44 -1.33
C HIS A 94 10.94 -27.26 -2.24
N LEU A 95 10.06 -26.26 -2.23
CA LEU A 95 10.24 -25.00 -2.96
C LEU A 95 10.29 -23.83 -1.97
N PRO A 96 11.37 -23.66 -1.19
CA PRO A 96 11.52 -22.52 -0.32
C PRO A 96 11.54 -21.21 -1.13
N ALA A 97 10.57 -20.35 -0.83
CA ALA A 97 10.54 -18.97 -1.27
C ALA A 97 11.10 -18.07 -0.18
N THR A 98 12.24 -17.41 -0.43
CA THR A 98 12.89 -16.55 0.55
C THR A 98 13.12 -15.14 0.01
N ALA A 99 12.85 -14.15 0.86
CA ALA A 99 13.21 -12.76 0.65
C ALA A 99 13.75 -12.18 1.95
N ARG A 100 14.70 -11.24 1.86
CA ARG A 100 15.24 -10.53 3.03
C ARG A 100 15.28 -9.05 2.75
N TRP A 101 14.49 -8.31 3.51
CA TRP A 101 14.41 -6.86 3.42
C TRP A 101 14.22 -6.29 4.83
N ASN A 102 14.47 -5.00 4.97
CA ASN A 102 14.21 -4.25 6.18
C ASN A 102 13.67 -2.87 5.82
N TYR A 103 12.75 -2.35 6.62
CA TYR A 103 12.21 -1.00 6.44
C TYR A 103 12.59 -0.13 7.64
N ALA A 104 13.04 1.09 7.37
CA ALA A 104 13.35 2.07 8.40
C ALA A 104 12.54 3.35 8.17
N THR A 105 11.77 3.76 9.17
CA THR A 105 11.08 5.05 9.18
C THR A 105 12.10 6.16 9.42
N ILE A 106 12.15 7.14 8.52
CA ILE A 106 13.07 8.29 8.61
C ILE A 106 12.36 9.47 9.25
N ASP A 107 11.12 9.74 8.81
CA ASP A 107 10.31 10.83 9.33
C ASP A 107 8.93 10.31 9.77
N PRO A 108 8.70 10.15 11.09
CA PRO A 108 7.42 9.68 11.59
C PRO A 108 6.28 10.69 11.34
N LEU A 109 6.60 11.98 11.17
CA LEU A 109 5.59 13.02 10.88
C LEU A 109 5.09 12.96 9.43
N ALA A 110 5.74 12.17 8.57
CA ALA A 110 5.28 11.90 7.21
C ALA A 110 4.24 10.76 7.14
N ILE A 111 3.84 10.20 8.30
CA ILE A 111 2.84 9.14 8.41
C ILE A 111 1.72 9.60 9.34
N GLY A 112 0.54 9.83 8.78
CA GLY A 112 -0.68 10.10 9.52
C GLY A 112 -1.50 8.83 9.71
N LYS A 113 -1.94 8.57 10.95
CA LYS A 113 -2.89 7.49 11.25
C LYS A 113 -4.26 8.09 11.54
N ILE A 114 -5.26 7.64 10.80
CA ILE A 114 -6.67 7.97 11.02
C ILE A 114 -7.32 6.75 11.67
N THR A 115 -8.05 6.96 12.76
CA THR A 115 -8.82 5.93 13.46
C THR A 115 -10.29 6.22 13.36
N SER A 116 -11.12 5.18 13.39
CA SER A 116 -12.57 5.27 13.17
C SER A 116 -12.90 5.79 11.76
N ALA A 117 -12.15 5.30 10.78
CA ALA A 117 -12.38 5.54 9.36
C ALA A 117 -13.61 4.80 8.84
#